data_AF-A0A7J6W224-F1
#
_entry.id   AF-A0A7J6W224-F1
#
_cell.length_a   1.000
_cell.length_b   1.000
_cell.length_c   1.000
_cell.angle_alpha   90.00
_cell.angle_beta   90.00
_cell.angle_gamma   90.00
#
_symmetry.space_group_name_H-M   'P 1'
#
loop_
_entity.id
_entity.type
_entity.pdbx_description
1 polymer ?
#
loop_
_entity_poly.entity_id
_entity_poly.type
_entity_poly.pdbx_seq_one_letter_code
_entity_poly.pdbx_strand_id
1 'polypeptide(L)' 'MANKQGRGPCMWDVFTKIPGEVAVDQYNRYQHDVDIMEKLKFDAYRFSISWSRIYPNGAGEVNWEGVAYYHRLIDYLIQK' A
#
# COMPACT_ATOMS: atom_id res chain seq x y z
N MET A 1 8.51 -5.22 4.61
CA MET A 1 7.58 -4.25 3.99
C MET A 1 6.88 -3.29 4.93
N ALA A 2 7.17 -3.33 6.23
CA ALA A 2 6.62 -2.34 7.15
C ALA A 2 7.29 -0.96 7.02
N ASN A 3 8.59 -0.90 6.71
CA ASN A 3 9.41 0.33 6.78
C ASN A 3 9.96 0.79 5.42
N LYS A 4 9.34 0.39 4.30
CA LYS A 4 9.80 0.84 2.96
C LYS A 4 9.29 2.24 2.65
N GLN A 5 10.13 3.05 1.97
CA GLN A 5 9.79 4.35 1.38
C GLN A 5 9.10 5.29 2.38
N GLY A 6 9.73 5.51 3.53
CA GLY A 6 9.29 6.49 4.53
C GLY A 6 8.03 6.12 5.32
N ARG A 7 7.46 4.91 5.19
CA ARG A 7 6.33 4.49 6.05
C ARG A 7 6.75 4.46 7.51
N GLY A 8 6.01 5.19 8.36
CA GLY A 8 6.15 5.11 9.82
C GLY A 8 5.44 3.89 10.43
N PRO A 9 5.81 3.49 11.65
CA PRO A 9 5.16 2.38 12.34
C PRO A 9 3.70 2.72 12.67
N CYS A 10 2.81 1.72 12.63
CA CYS A 10 1.46 1.81 13.17
C CYS A 10 1.30 0.93 14.41
N MET A 11 0.17 1.05 15.13
CA MET A 11 -0.09 0.25 16.33
C MET A 11 0.02 -1.26 16.08
N TRP A 12 -0.37 -1.74 14.89
CA TRP A 12 -0.22 -3.15 14.54
C TRP A 12 1.24 -3.57 14.43
N ASP A 13 2.13 -2.74 13.86
CA ASP A 13 3.57 -3.05 13.79
C ASP A 13 4.17 -3.20 15.21
N VAL A 14 3.66 -2.42 16.19
CA VAL A 14 4.07 -2.50 17.60
C VAL A 14 3.45 -3.70 18.31
N PHE A 15 2.19 -4.01 18.03
CA PHE A 15 1.46 -5.10 18.69
C PHE A 15 1.97 -6.47 18.27
N THR A 16 2.26 -6.65 16.98
CA THR A 16 2.69 -7.95 16.46
C THR A 16 4.16 -8.25 16.73
N LYS A 17 4.91 -7.36 17.42
CA LYS A 17 6.35 -7.44 17.76
C LYS A 17 7.08 -8.58 17.04
N ILE A 18 7.69 -8.28 15.89
CA ILE A 18 8.56 -9.20 15.11
C ILE A 18 7.72 -10.27 14.33
N PRO A 19 8.33 -11.27 13.68
CA PRO A 19 8.57 -11.41 12.25
C PRO A 19 7.33 -11.66 11.36
N GLY A 20 7.31 -10.97 10.21
CA GLY A 20 6.22 -10.97 9.23
C GLY A 20 6.27 -9.71 8.39
N GLU A 21 7.47 -9.18 8.15
CA GLU A 21 7.65 -7.85 7.56
C GLU A 21 6.92 -7.71 6.22
N VAL A 22 6.75 -8.82 5.51
CA VAL A 22 6.15 -8.89 4.18
C VAL A 22 4.91 -9.78 4.28
N ALA A 23 3.74 -9.17 4.13
CA ALA A 23 2.47 -9.87 3.92
C ALA A 23 2.44 -10.46 2.49
N VAL A 24 1.37 -10.23 1.71
CA VAL A 24 1.28 -10.69 0.31
C VAL A 24 2.09 -9.86 -0.70
N ASP A 25 2.96 -8.94 -0.24
CA ASP A 25 3.85 -8.12 -1.07
C ASP A 25 3.16 -7.27 -2.16
N GLN A 26 1.86 -7.00 -2.03
CA GLN A 26 1.06 -6.21 -3.00
C GLN A 26 1.70 -4.86 -3.33
N TYR A 27 2.39 -4.25 -2.38
CA TYR A 27 3.07 -2.98 -2.62
C TYR A 27 4.09 -3.04 -3.78
N ASN A 28 4.77 -4.18 -3.97
CA ASN A 28 5.63 -4.39 -5.14
C ASN A 28 4.86 -5.07 -6.30
N ARG A 29 3.84 -5.86 -5.99
CA ARG A 29 3.18 -6.79 -6.94
C ARG A 29 1.84 -6.30 -7.49
N TYR A 30 1.42 -5.09 -7.15
CA TYR A 30 0.08 -4.60 -7.46
C TYR A 30 -0.31 -4.72 -8.94
N GLN A 31 0.62 -4.53 -9.87
CA GLN A 31 0.32 -4.68 -11.30
C GLN A 31 -0.11 -6.11 -11.66
N HIS A 32 0.60 -7.09 -11.10
CA HIS A 32 0.27 -8.50 -11.31
C HIS A 32 -1.08 -8.86 -10.68
N ASP A 33 -1.36 -8.36 -9.47
CA ASP A 33 -2.62 -8.60 -8.79
C ASP A 33 -3.80 -8.00 -9.58
N VAL A 34 -3.63 -6.78 -10.11
CA VAL A 34 -4.63 -6.10 -10.96
C VAL A 34 -4.83 -6.83 -12.29
N ASP A 35 -3.77 -7.32 -12.93
CA ASP A 35 -3.88 -8.11 -14.17
C ASP A 35 -4.69 -9.40 -13.97
N ILE A 36 -4.58 -10.03 -12.80
CA ILE A 36 -5.39 -11.20 -12.44
C ILE A 36 -6.86 -10.79 -12.24
N MET A 37 -7.10 -9.68 -11.55
CA MET A 37 -8.46 -9.16 -11.34
C MET A 37 -9.18 -8.84 -12.65
N GLU A 38 -8.47 -8.22 -13.60
CA GLU A 38 -8.97 -7.93 -14.96
C GLU A 38 -9.37 -9.24 -15.68
N LYS A 39 -8.51 -10.27 -15.66
CA LYS A 39 -8.80 -11.59 -16.25
C LYS A 39 -10.03 -12.25 -15.64
N LEU A 40 -10.25 -12.04 -14.34
CA LEU A 40 -11.40 -12.55 -13.61
C LEU A 40 -12.66 -11.67 -13.75
N LYS A 41 -12.58 -10.54 -14.47
CA LYS A 41 -13.68 -9.61 -14.75
C LYS A 41 -14.29 -8.97 -13.48
N PHE A 42 -13.45 -8.61 -12.52
CA PHE A 42 -13.89 -7.78 -11.39
C PHE A 42 -14.22 -6.36 -11.87
N ASP A 43 -15.29 -5.78 -11.34
CA ASP A 43 -15.78 -4.44 -11.67
C ASP A 43 -15.31 -3.37 -10.67
N ALA A 44 -14.90 -3.78 -9.48
CA ALA A 44 -14.44 -2.89 -8.43
C ALA A 44 -13.29 -3.49 -7.62
N TYR A 45 -12.36 -2.62 -7.21
CA TYR A 45 -11.32 -2.95 -6.23
C TYR A 45 -11.40 -2.03 -5.02
N ARG A 46 -11.79 -2.59 -3.88
CA ARG A 46 -11.81 -1.88 -2.60
C ARG A 46 -10.50 -2.11 -1.86
N PHE A 47 -9.76 -1.03 -1.58
CA PHE A 47 -8.55 -1.05 -0.78
C PHE A 47 -8.57 0.01 0.31
N SER A 48 -7.60 -0.05 1.22
CA SER A 48 -7.38 0.96 2.26
C SER A 48 -6.07 1.71 2.03
N ILE A 49 -6.04 2.98 2.44
CA ILE A 49 -4.82 3.79 2.47
C ILE A 49 -4.18 3.64 3.84
N SER A 50 -2.91 3.25 3.87
CA SER A 50 -2.13 3.16 5.09
C SER A 50 -1.75 4.56 5.53
N TRP A 51 -2.39 5.06 6.59
CA TRP A 51 -2.16 6.43 7.07
C TRP A 51 -0.70 6.71 7.38
N SER A 52 0.01 5.76 7.99
CA SER A 52 1.43 5.87 8.31
C SER A 52 2.35 5.89 7.07
N ARG A 53 1.82 5.64 5.85
CA ARG A 53 2.53 5.91 4.60
C ARG A 53 2.39 7.36 4.14
N ILE A 54 1.27 8.01 4.45
CA ILE A 54 1.01 9.40 4.06
C ILE A 54 1.60 10.36 5.09
N TYR A 55 1.33 10.09 6.37
CA TYR A 55 1.89 10.82 7.51
C TYR A 55 2.63 9.84 8.43
N PRO A 56 3.96 9.68 8.26
CA PRO A 56 4.75 8.72 9.04
C PRO A 56 4.67 8.94 10.55
N ASN A 57 4.55 10.21 10.96
CA ASN A 57 4.42 10.61 12.36
C ASN A 57 2.96 10.83 12.79
N GLY A 58 1.99 10.36 12.00
CA GLY A 58 0.56 10.49 12.26
C GLY A 58 -0.06 11.83 11.81
N ALA A 59 0.71 12.91 11.80
CA ALA A 59 0.35 14.22 11.26
C ALA A 59 1.60 15.02 10.85
N GLY A 60 1.42 16.17 10.21
CA GLY A 60 2.51 17.09 9.86
C GLY A 60 3.03 16.88 8.45
N GLU A 61 4.29 16.49 8.31
CA GLU A 61 4.93 16.34 7.01
C GLU A 61 4.37 15.15 6.22
N VAL A 62 4.05 15.40 4.96
CA VAL A 62 3.57 14.38 4.02
C VAL A 62 4.74 13.62 3.44
N ASN A 63 4.67 12.30 3.48
CA ASN A 63 5.55 11.43 2.72
C ASN A 63 5.03 11.27 1.28
N TRP A 64 5.57 12.06 0.36
CA TRP A 64 5.18 12.06 -1.04
C TRP A 64 5.49 10.76 -1.79
N GLU A 65 6.46 9.95 -1.34
CA GLU A 65 6.69 8.62 -1.91
C GLU A 65 5.51 7.68 -1.62
N GLY A 66 4.96 7.77 -0.41
CA GLY A 66 3.74 7.06 -0.02
C GLY A 66 2.55 7.46 -0.87
N VAL A 67 2.36 8.76 -1.10
CA VAL A 67 1.32 9.29 -1.99
C VAL A 67 1.50 8.78 -3.43
N ALA A 68 2.74 8.85 -3.95
CA ALA A 68 3.06 8.40 -5.30
C ALA A 68 2.77 6.90 -5.52
N TYR A 69 2.94 6.05 -4.50
CA TYR A 69 2.54 4.65 -4.59
C TYR A 69 1.04 4.48 -4.86
N TYR A 70 0.19 5.19 -4.12
CA TYR A 70 -1.26 5.10 -4.32
C TYR A 70 -1.69 5.66 -5.67
N HIS A 71 -1.06 6.72 -6.16
CA HIS A 71 -1.29 7.18 -7.54
C HIS A 71 -0.98 6.08 -8.56
N ARG A 72 0.21 5.47 -8.51
CA ARG A 72 0.55 4.38 -9.44
C ARG A 72 -0.43 3.21 -9.38
N LEU A 73 -0.90 2.84 -8.19
CA LEU A 73 -1.92 1.80 -8.02
C LEU A 73 -3.25 2.19 -8.68
N ILE A 74 -3.75 3.38 -8.37
CA ILE A 74 -5.04 3.89 -8.88
C ILE A 74 -4.98 4.06 -10.40
N ASP A 75 -3.91 4.65 -10.92
CA ASP A 75 -3.72 4.87 -12.35
C ASP A 75 -3.70 3.53 -13.10
N TYR A 76 -3.04 2.51 -12.53
CA TYR A 76 -3.02 1.17 -13.12
C TYR A 76 -4.38 0.47 -13.07
N LEU A 77 -5.16 0.67 -12.00
CA LEU A 77 -6.53 0.17 -11.88
C LEU A 77 -7.49 0.81 -12.89
N ILE A 78 -7.32 2.11 -13.19
CA ILE A 78 -8.15 2.82 -14.17
C ILE A 78 -7.76 2.43 -15.61
N GLN A 79 -6.49 2.05 -15.82
CA GLN A 79 -5.98 1.64 -17.12
C GLN A 79 -6.53 0.27 -17.56
N LYS A 80 -6.82 -0.63 -16.62
CA LYS A 80 -7.33 -2.00 -16.90
C LYS A 80 -8.85 -2.05 -16.91
#